data_AF-A0A1G2W601-F1
#
_entry.id   AF-A0A1G2W601-F1
#
_cell.length_a   1.000
_cell.length_b   1.000
_cell.length_c   1.000
_cell.angle_alpha   90.00
_cell.angle_beta   90.00
_cell.angle_gamma   90.00
#
_symmetry.space_group_name_H-M   'P 1'
#
loop_
_entity.id
_entity.type
_entity.pdbx_description
1 polymer ?
#
loop_
_entity_poly.entity_id
_entity_poly.type
_entity_poly.pdbx_seq_one_letter_code
_entity_poly.pdbx_strand_id
1 'polypeptide(L)'
;MASFIAAAGVDLDLLDLGPLAASAPSGAGPDSAAFVVGGLSIQLSGSGFQFAASGPPTAGVITGIAVSIGGAPAYQISGLSLPAASFRAWVVAGDNAATKAGIFGDSDMIAGSGVADRLGGYAGADTINAGSGDDFLSEVSGSNYLRGDAGNDSIQGGSDFDDTNGNMGNDVLSGGLGGDWVVGGKDDDLLYGGEGGDLVYGNLGADTCDGGEGDDVVRGGQGADTLSGGGGADFVSGDRGDDTMTGGLGADRFHSSADAGADRVLDFSVAQGDRVQLDPGTAYSVSQVGADTVITLSAGQVVLVGVTMSTLPAGSIFLA
;
A
#
# COMPACT_ATOMS: atom_id res chain seq x y z
N MET A 1 -4.70 -6.84 36.61
CA MET A 1 -3.44 -6.89 35.85
C MET A 1 -3.84 -6.98 34.39
N ALA A 2 -3.53 -5.95 33.59
CA ALA A 2 -3.71 -6.05 32.15
C ALA A 2 -2.81 -7.20 31.67
N SER A 3 -3.43 -8.28 31.23
CA SER A 3 -2.76 -9.41 30.61
C SER A 3 -2.64 -9.05 29.15
N PHE A 4 -1.45 -8.65 28.72
CA PHE A 4 -1.11 -8.71 27.31
C PHE A 4 -1.14 -10.17 26.92
N ILE A 5 -2.25 -10.61 26.32
CA ILE A 5 -2.27 -11.88 25.60
C ILE A 5 -1.44 -11.59 24.37
N ALA A 6 -0.20 -12.06 24.35
CA ALA A 6 0.62 -12.10 23.14
C ALA A 6 -0.07 -13.03 22.14
N ALA A 7 -1.04 -12.51 21.41
CA ALA A 7 -1.64 -13.17 20.28
C ALA A 7 -0.83 -12.76 19.05
N ALA A 8 0.13 -13.61 18.66
CA ALA A 8 0.60 -13.80 17.28
C ALA A 8 0.88 -12.58 16.36
N GLY A 9 1.15 -11.38 16.89
CA GLY A 9 1.14 -10.15 16.11
C GLY A 9 1.26 -8.87 16.94
N VAL A 10 1.59 -7.77 16.30
CA VAL A 10 1.44 -6.39 16.78
C VAL A 10 0.02 -5.93 16.50
N ASP A 11 -0.62 -5.24 17.44
CA ASP A 11 -1.82 -4.47 17.16
C ASP A 11 -1.67 -3.12 17.86
N LEU A 12 -1.35 -2.08 17.08
CA LEU A 12 -1.15 -0.73 17.62
C LEU A 12 -2.43 -0.18 18.25
N ASP A 13 -3.60 -0.64 17.80
CA ASP A 13 -4.87 -0.20 18.35
C ASP A 13 -5.16 -0.80 19.74
N LEU A 14 -4.62 -1.98 20.02
CA LEU A 14 -4.74 -2.67 21.32
C LEU A 14 -3.57 -2.42 22.28
N LEU A 15 -2.62 -1.57 21.91
CA LEU A 15 -1.47 -1.23 22.76
C LEU A 15 -1.91 -0.51 24.05
N ASP A 16 -1.80 -1.18 25.20
CA ASP A 16 -2.10 -0.60 26.52
C ASP A 16 -0.84 -0.14 27.27
N LEU A 17 -0.54 1.15 27.23
CA LEU A 17 0.65 1.68 27.89
C LEU A 17 0.44 2.00 29.38
N GLY A 18 -0.78 1.91 29.91
CA GLY A 18 -1.11 2.21 31.31
C GLY A 18 -0.23 1.50 32.36
N PRO A 19 0.12 0.21 32.19
CA PRO A 19 1.00 -0.49 33.12
C PRO A 19 2.40 0.13 33.30
N LEU A 20 2.88 0.95 32.35
CA LEU A 20 4.15 1.68 32.50
C LEU A 20 4.15 2.64 33.68
N ALA A 21 2.99 3.21 34.06
CA ALA A 21 2.90 4.24 35.11
C ALA A 21 3.49 3.80 36.46
N ALA A 22 3.35 2.50 36.78
CA ALA A 22 3.81 1.91 38.04
C ALA A 22 5.18 1.22 37.93
N SER A 23 5.75 1.13 36.72
CA SER A 23 7.00 0.41 36.48
C SER A 23 8.21 1.29 36.81
N ALA A 24 9.22 0.72 37.46
CA ALA A 24 10.48 1.42 37.69
C ALA A 24 11.37 1.27 36.45
N PRO A 25 11.94 2.37 35.91
CA PRO A 25 12.87 2.27 34.80
C PRO A 25 14.13 1.51 35.22
N SER A 26 14.62 0.67 34.31
CA SER A 26 15.90 -0.02 34.41
C SER A 26 16.87 0.54 33.37
N GLY A 27 18.14 0.67 33.74
CA GLY A 27 19.15 1.25 32.84
C GLY A 27 18.87 2.70 32.42
N ALA A 28 18.04 3.45 33.16
CA ALA A 28 17.70 4.83 32.81
C ALA A 28 18.93 5.74 32.80
N GLY A 29 19.15 6.35 31.64
CA GLY A 29 20.12 7.41 31.40
C GLY A 29 19.47 8.60 30.69
N PRO A 30 20.25 9.61 30.32
CA PRO A 30 19.73 10.79 29.63
C PRO A 30 19.15 10.49 28.25
N ASP A 31 19.52 9.36 27.62
CA ASP A 31 19.19 9.07 26.23
C ASP A 31 18.40 7.75 26.04
N SER A 32 18.21 6.98 27.11
CA SER A 32 17.44 5.73 27.04
C SER A 32 16.90 5.27 28.40
N ALA A 33 15.83 4.48 28.37
CA ALA A 33 15.34 3.74 29.53
C ALA A 33 14.58 2.48 29.12
N ALA A 34 14.73 1.42 29.91
CA ALA A 34 14.03 0.16 29.71
C ALA A 34 12.96 -0.04 30.79
N PHE A 35 11.79 -0.51 30.41
CA PHE A 35 10.68 -0.87 31.30
C PHE A 35 10.27 -2.31 31.06
N VAL A 36 10.12 -3.08 32.13
CA VAL A 36 9.65 -4.47 32.03
C VAL A 36 8.31 -4.59 32.75
N VAL A 37 7.26 -4.92 32.01
CA VAL A 37 5.91 -5.05 32.57
C VAL A 37 5.24 -6.30 32.04
N GLY A 38 4.93 -7.25 32.93
CA GLY A 38 4.16 -8.45 32.56
C GLY A 38 4.78 -9.33 31.47
N GLY A 39 6.11 -9.32 31.29
CA GLY A 39 6.82 -10.07 30.24
C GLY A 39 7.08 -9.29 28.95
N LEU A 40 6.55 -8.07 28.86
CA LEU A 40 6.88 -7.07 27.84
C LEU A 40 8.13 -6.30 28.26
N SER A 41 9.03 -6.04 27.32
CA SER A 41 10.15 -5.10 27.47
C SER A 41 9.91 -3.92 26.55
N ILE A 42 9.89 -2.71 27.11
CA ILE A 42 9.76 -1.45 26.36
C ILE A 42 11.06 -0.68 26.54
N GLN A 43 11.73 -0.40 25.43
CA GLN A 43 12.92 0.43 25.36
C GLN A 43 12.53 1.79 24.78
N LEU A 44 12.72 2.85 25.56
CA LEU A 44 12.64 4.22 25.09
C LEU A 44 14.04 4.70 24.70
N SER A 45 14.16 5.33 23.54
CA SER A 45 15.32 6.12 23.14
C SER A 45 14.92 7.59 23.00
N GLY A 46 15.88 8.48 23.24
CA GLY A 46 15.60 9.91 23.22
C GLY A 46 16.77 10.75 23.67
N SER A 47 16.46 11.95 24.18
CA SER A 47 17.46 12.86 24.73
C SER A 47 16.91 13.66 25.90
N GLY A 48 17.80 14.01 26.83
CA GLY A 48 17.49 14.86 27.97
C GLY A 48 16.50 14.24 28.97
N PHE A 49 16.42 12.92 29.02
CA PHE A 49 15.52 12.21 29.92
C PHE A 49 15.81 12.51 31.38
N GLN A 50 14.74 12.83 32.10
CA GLN A 50 14.71 12.91 33.56
C GLN A 50 13.61 11.99 34.06
N PHE A 51 13.80 11.34 35.20
CA PHE A 51 12.86 10.35 35.72
C PHE A 51 12.41 10.68 37.14
N ALA A 52 11.16 10.31 37.44
CA ALA A 52 10.68 10.16 38.80
C ALA A 52 11.05 8.77 39.35
N ALA A 53 10.60 8.45 40.56
CA ALA A 53 10.82 7.12 41.16
C ALA A 53 10.17 5.97 40.37
N SER A 54 9.12 6.25 39.60
CA SER A 54 8.44 5.31 38.73
C SER A 54 7.82 6.01 37.52
N GLY A 55 7.51 5.21 36.51
CA GLY A 55 6.89 5.64 35.28
C GLY A 55 7.89 6.11 34.23
N PRO A 56 7.37 6.51 33.04
CA PRO A 56 8.18 7.05 31.95
C PRO A 56 8.86 8.38 32.33
N PRO A 57 9.81 8.86 31.51
CA PRO A 57 10.54 10.10 31.81
C PRO A 57 9.59 11.29 32.00
N THR A 58 9.92 12.16 32.96
CA THR A 58 9.17 13.39 33.28
C THR A 58 9.53 14.56 32.39
N ALA A 59 10.71 14.54 31.78
CA ALA A 59 11.22 15.55 30.86
C ALA A 59 12.14 14.90 29.82
N GLY A 60 12.47 15.66 28.78
CA GLY A 60 13.21 15.18 27.61
C GLY A 60 12.30 14.94 26.41
N VAL A 61 12.88 14.42 25.33
CA VAL A 61 12.19 14.10 24.07
C VAL A 61 12.44 12.64 23.75
N ILE A 62 11.37 11.88 23.51
CA ILE A 62 11.41 10.49 23.07
C ILE A 62 11.51 10.50 21.55
N THR A 63 12.53 9.82 21.03
CA THR A 63 12.79 9.69 19.58
C THR A 63 12.60 8.27 19.05
N GLY A 64 12.38 7.30 19.95
CA GLY A 64 12.00 5.97 19.56
C GLY A 64 11.44 5.14 20.71
N ILE A 65 10.61 4.18 20.33
CA ILE A 65 9.97 3.22 21.23
C ILE A 65 10.15 1.85 20.58
N ALA A 66 10.89 0.96 21.22
CA ALA A 66 10.99 -0.43 20.80
C ALA A 66 10.34 -1.33 21.83
N VAL A 67 9.52 -2.26 21.39
CA VAL A 67 8.81 -3.20 22.24
C VAL A 67 9.22 -4.62 21.88
N SER A 68 9.40 -5.45 22.89
CA SER A 68 9.78 -6.85 22.73
C SER A 68 9.00 -7.75 23.69
N ILE A 69 8.62 -8.93 23.21
CA ILE A 69 7.87 -9.95 23.99
C ILE A 69 8.73 -11.19 24.08
N GLY A 70 9.05 -11.64 25.29
CA GLY A 70 9.89 -12.84 25.48
C GLY A 70 11.30 -12.74 24.88
N GLY A 71 11.77 -11.52 24.59
CA GLY A 71 13.06 -11.25 23.94
C GLY A 71 13.02 -11.16 22.41
N ALA A 72 11.89 -11.43 21.76
CA ALA A 72 11.68 -11.18 20.34
C ALA A 72 11.16 -9.74 20.11
N PRO A 73 11.62 -9.02 19.08
CA PRO A 73 11.05 -7.72 18.72
C PRO A 73 9.56 -7.90 18.38
N ALA A 74 8.74 -7.02 18.97
CA ALA A 74 7.33 -6.90 18.63
C ALA A 74 7.17 -5.75 17.65
N TYR A 75 7.54 -4.52 18.01
CA TYR A 75 7.56 -3.41 17.06
C TYR A 75 8.62 -2.37 17.43
N GLN A 76 8.96 -1.53 16.45
CA GLN A 76 9.84 -0.39 16.64
C GLN A 76 9.25 0.85 15.96
N ILE A 77 9.12 1.92 16.75
CA ILE A 77 8.80 3.26 16.24
C ILE A 77 10.06 4.11 16.39
N SER A 78 10.39 4.85 15.35
CA SER A 78 11.53 5.77 15.35
C SER A 78 11.17 7.06 14.59
N GLY A 79 12.00 8.10 14.76
CA GLY A 79 11.73 9.41 14.15
C GLY A 79 10.83 10.32 14.99
N LEU A 80 10.34 9.83 16.13
CA LEU A 80 9.46 10.58 17.03
C LEU A 80 10.07 11.91 17.49
N SER A 81 9.22 12.91 17.69
CA SER A 81 9.56 14.15 18.41
C SER A 81 8.64 14.35 19.61
N LEU A 82 8.47 13.30 20.41
CA LEU A 82 7.47 13.25 21.47
C LEU A 82 7.99 13.82 22.80
N PRO A 83 7.40 14.90 23.35
CA PRO A 83 7.77 15.39 24.67
C PRO A 83 7.48 14.35 25.74
N ALA A 84 8.48 13.98 26.55
CA ALA A 84 8.33 12.95 27.57
C ALA A 84 7.25 13.29 28.60
N ALA A 85 7.03 14.58 28.88
CA ALA A 85 5.96 15.05 29.75
C ALA A 85 4.56 14.70 29.21
N SER A 86 4.35 14.83 27.90
CA SER A 86 3.10 14.48 27.22
C SER A 86 2.87 12.96 27.27
N PHE A 87 3.89 12.19 26.87
CA PHE A 87 3.86 10.72 26.94
C PHE A 87 3.57 10.22 28.36
N ARG A 88 4.19 10.83 29.36
CA ARG A 88 3.95 10.48 30.76
C ARG A 88 2.53 10.82 31.20
N ALA A 89 1.98 11.97 30.80
CA ALA A 89 0.62 12.36 31.15
C ALA A 89 -0.41 11.36 30.60
N TRP A 90 -0.22 10.93 29.35
CA TRP A 90 -0.98 9.90 28.67
C TRP A 90 -0.97 8.55 29.40
N VAL A 91 0.23 8.03 29.68
CA VAL A 91 0.42 6.78 30.43
C VAL A 91 -0.27 6.83 31.80
N VAL A 92 -0.19 7.96 32.50
CA VAL A 92 -0.82 8.13 33.82
C VAL A 92 -2.34 8.24 33.73
N ALA A 93 -2.87 8.85 32.66
CA ALA A 93 -4.31 8.97 32.43
C ALA A 93 -4.96 7.64 31.99
N GLY A 94 -4.17 6.70 31.44
CA GLY A 94 -4.69 5.46 30.85
C GLY A 94 -5.53 5.71 29.59
N ASP A 95 -5.32 6.85 28.93
CA ASP A 95 -6.06 7.26 27.73
C ASP A 95 -5.37 6.75 26.48
N ASN A 96 -5.48 5.44 26.21
CA ASN A 96 -4.79 4.83 25.06
C ASN A 96 -5.25 5.42 23.72
N ALA A 97 -6.49 5.92 23.61
CA ALA A 97 -7.00 6.49 22.36
C ALA A 97 -6.35 7.85 22.03
N ALA A 98 -6.37 8.82 22.97
CA ALA A 98 -5.72 10.11 22.75
C ALA A 98 -4.18 9.99 22.67
N THR A 99 -3.62 8.99 23.35
CA THR A 99 -2.19 8.65 23.26
C THR A 99 -1.81 8.26 21.84
N LYS A 100 -2.56 7.37 21.19
CA LYS A 100 -2.25 6.90 19.83
C LYS A 100 -2.26 8.05 18.82
N ALA A 101 -3.35 8.82 18.77
CA ALA A 101 -3.44 9.97 17.87
C ALA A 101 -2.37 11.06 18.13
N GLY A 102 -1.81 11.11 19.35
CA GLY A 102 -0.75 12.06 19.70
C GLY A 102 0.67 11.53 19.49
N ILE A 103 0.89 10.21 19.57
CA ILE A 103 2.17 9.57 19.24
C ILE A 103 2.34 9.51 17.73
N PHE A 104 1.25 9.16 17.04
CA PHE A 104 1.16 8.89 15.61
C PHE A 104 0.44 10.02 14.87
N GLY A 105 0.69 11.26 15.24
CA GLY A 105 0.06 12.43 14.60
C GLY A 105 1.03 13.25 13.75
N ASP A 106 2.30 12.86 13.75
CA ASP A 106 3.41 13.45 13.02
C ASP A 106 3.97 12.40 12.05
N SER A 107 4.98 12.76 11.26
CA SER A 107 5.65 11.81 10.35
C SER A 107 6.51 10.79 11.12
N ASP A 108 6.14 9.52 11.03
CA ASP A 108 6.72 8.44 11.81
C ASP A 108 7.36 7.34 10.96
N MET A 109 8.27 6.60 11.57
CA MET A 109 8.81 5.37 10.99
C MET A 109 8.44 4.18 11.87
N ILE A 110 7.62 3.28 11.32
CA ILE A 110 7.08 2.09 11.98
C ILE A 110 7.66 0.84 11.31
N ALA A 111 8.17 -0.07 12.13
CA ALA A 111 8.57 -1.41 11.71
C ALA A 111 7.80 -2.44 12.52
N GLY A 112 7.09 -3.32 11.82
CA GLY A 112 6.41 -4.49 12.35
C GLY A 112 7.37 -5.64 12.67
N SER A 113 6.79 -6.81 12.83
CA SER A 113 7.37 -8.02 13.38
C SER A 113 7.61 -9.06 12.27
N GLY A 114 7.70 -10.33 12.64
CA GLY A 114 7.80 -11.44 11.67
C GLY A 114 6.57 -12.34 11.69
N VAL A 115 5.46 -11.82 12.22
CA VAL A 115 4.14 -12.45 12.28
C VAL A 115 3.08 -11.38 11.98
N ALA A 116 1.86 -11.82 11.69
CA ALA A 116 0.74 -10.96 11.29
C ALA A 116 0.48 -9.77 12.25
N ASP A 117 0.63 -8.56 11.76
CA ASP A 117 0.51 -7.30 12.48
C ASP A 117 -0.71 -6.47 12.05
N ARG A 118 -1.10 -5.51 12.89
CA ARG A 118 -2.09 -4.46 12.62
C ARG A 118 -1.45 -3.12 12.94
N LEU A 119 -1.10 -2.37 11.90
CA LEU A 119 -0.33 -1.14 11.95
C LEU A 119 -1.14 0.03 11.39
N GLY A 120 -0.91 1.22 11.95
CA GLY A 120 -1.47 2.48 11.49
C GLY A 120 -0.62 3.65 11.98
N GLY A 121 -0.17 4.49 11.06
CA GLY A 121 0.53 5.76 11.26
C GLY A 121 -0.41 6.94 11.48
N TYR A 122 -1.70 6.78 11.18
CA TYR A 122 -2.77 7.76 11.34
C TYR A 122 -2.56 9.02 10.49
N ALA A 123 -2.01 10.09 11.06
CA ALA A 123 -1.83 11.36 10.37
C ALA A 123 -0.35 11.68 10.37
N GLY A 124 0.19 12.08 9.23
CA GLY A 124 1.62 12.24 9.09
C GLY A 124 2.07 11.75 7.73
N ALA A 125 3.32 12.01 7.37
CA ALA A 125 3.93 11.36 6.22
C ALA A 125 4.74 10.18 6.75
N ASP A 126 4.11 9.02 6.82
CA ASP A 126 4.61 7.87 7.56
C ASP A 126 5.39 6.91 6.67
N THR A 127 6.35 6.20 7.26
CA THR A 127 7.07 5.09 6.64
C THR A 127 6.81 3.83 7.44
N ILE A 128 6.07 2.89 6.86
CA ILE A 128 5.68 1.64 7.52
C ILE A 128 6.23 0.46 6.73
N ASN A 129 6.98 -0.40 7.42
CA ASN A 129 7.35 -1.72 6.90
C ASN A 129 6.76 -2.78 7.84
N ALA A 130 5.86 -3.62 7.33
CA ALA A 130 5.11 -4.57 8.12
C ALA A 130 5.94 -5.80 8.51
N GLY A 131 6.80 -6.26 7.58
CA GLY A 131 7.87 -7.22 7.87
C GLY A 131 7.58 -8.61 7.34
N SER A 132 7.05 -9.52 8.14
CA SER A 132 6.58 -10.80 7.62
C SER A 132 5.33 -11.22 8.35
N GLY A 133 4.53 -12.09 7.72
CA GLY A 133 3.21 -12.43 8.24
C GLY A 133 2.14 -11.76 7.40
N ASP A 134 0.88 -12.14 7.63
CA ASP A 134 -0.25 -11.55 6.91
C ASP A 134 -0.68 -10.28 7.66
N ASP A 135 -0.20 -9.13 7.20
CA ASP A 135 -0.27 -7.86 7.92
C ASP A 135 -1.48 -6.99 7.48
N PHE A 136 -1.93 -6.10 8.36
CA PHE A 136 -2.98 -5.13 8.08
C PHE A 136 -2.47 -3.71 8.35
N LEU A 137 -2.39 -2.89 7.30
CA LEU A 137 -1.98 -1.49 7.35
C LEU A 137 -3.17 -0.60 7.00
N SER A 138 -3.43 0.44 7.78
CA SER A 138 -4.48 1.41 7.50
C SER A 138 -4.06 2.81 7.91
N GLU A 139 -3.94 3.68 6.92
CA GLU A 139 -3.65 5.10 7.10
C GLU A 139 -4.90 5.98 6.98
N VAL A 140 -4.78 7.24 7.38
CA VAL A 140 -5.87 8.22 7.31
C VAL A 140 -5.50 9.40 6.42
N SER A 141 -4.30 9.96 6.57
CA SER A 141 -3.88 11.17 5.85
C SER A 141 -2.37 11.33 5.81
N GLY A 142 -1.91 12.26 4.98
CA GLY A 142 -0.51 12.54 4.72
C GLY A 142 0.11 11.54 3.75
N SER A 143 1.31 11.84 3.25
CA SER A 143 1.90 11.09 2.16
C SER A 143 2.80 9.96 2.65
N ASN A 144 2.32 8.72 2.53
CA ASN A 144 2.92 7.57 3.22
C ASN A 144 3.73 6.69 2.29
N TYR A 145 4.64 5.92 2.88
CA TYR A 145 5.42 4.88 2.27
C TYR A 145 5.11 3.56 2.98
N LEU A 146 4.31 2.70 2.37
CA LEU A 146 3.72 1.52 2.98
C LEU A 146 4.25 0.25 2.32
N ARG A 147 4.82 -0.67 3.11
CA ARG A 147 5.37 -1.95 2.65
C ARG A 147 4.80 -3.11 3.45
N GLY A 148 4.16 -4.07 2.75
CA GLY A 148 3.70 -5.34 3.33
C GLY A 148 4.84 -6.32 3.59
N ASP A 149 5.77 -6.40 2.63
CA ASP A 149 6.98 -7.23 2.65
C ASP A 149 6.71 -8.71 2.36
N ALA A 150 6.35 -9.56 3.32
CA ALA A 150 6.21 -10.99 3.05
C ALA A 150 5.02 -11.61 3.79
N GLY A 151 4.04 -12.09 3.05
CA GLY A 151 2.78 -12.60 3.57
C GLY A 151 1.64 -12.12 2.69
N ASN A 152 0.41 -12.46 3.03
CA ASN A 152 -0.75 -11.92 2.30
C ASN A 152 -1.26 -10.69 3.06
N ASP A 153 -0.87 -9.52 2.60
CA ASP A 153 -1.05 -8.27 3.30
C ASP A 153 -2.31 -7.53 2.84
N SER A 154 -2.88 -6.74 3.73
CA SER A 154 -3.99 -5.83 3.45
C SER A 154 -3.55 -4.41 3.77
N ILE A 155 -3.38 -3.58 2.74
CA ILE A 155 -2.87 -2.21 2.87
C ILE A 155 -3.91 -1.22 2.36
N GLN A 156 -4.29 -0.27 3.21
CA GLN A 156 -5.15 0.84 2.87
C GLN A 156 -4.39 2.15 3.10
N GLY A 157 -4.12 2.87 2.02
CA GLY A 157 -3.67 4.26 2.08
C GLY A 157 -4.77 5.21 2.56
N GLY A 158 -4.45 6.49 2.62
CA GLY A 158 -5.24 7.56 3.19
C GLY A 158 -5.81 8.51 2.15
N SER A 159 -5.71 9.80 2.44
CA SER A 159 -6.34 10.87 1.65
C SER A 159 -5.40 11.70 0.78
N ASP A 160 -4.09 11.44 0.88
CA ASP A 160 -3.03 12.16 0.18
C ASP A 160 -2.15 11.14 -0.56
N PHE A 161 -1.18 11.59 -1.36
CA PHE A 161 -0.29 10.71 -2.14
C PHE A 161 0.33 9.60 -1.29
N ASP A 162 0.05 8.33 -1.61
CA ASP A 162 0.65 7.18 -0.96
C ASP A 162 1.46 6.31 -1.94
N ASP A 163 2.62 5.84 -1.48
CA ASP A 163 3.44 4.83 -2.16
C ASP A 163 3.26 3.50 -1.43
N THR A 164 2.45 2.60 -2.00
CA THR A 164 2.08 1.32 -1.41
C THR A 164 2.67 0.14 -2.21
N ASN A 165 3.24 -0.85 -1.51
CA ASN A 165 3.80 -2.04 -2.15
C ASN A 165 3.62 -3.30 -1.28
N GLY A 166 3.01 -4.33 -1.85
CA GLY A 166 2.75 -5.62 -1.18
C GLY A 166 4.01 -6.46 -1.03
N ASN A 167 4.82 -6.51 -2.09
CA ASN A 167 6.06 -7.25 -2.27
C ASN A 167 5.90 -8.76 -2.54
N MET A 168 5.68 -9.59 -1.52
CA MET A 168 5.59 -11.06 -1.70
C MET A 168 4.35 -11.62 -1.02
N GLY A 169 3.49 -12.26 -1.82
CA GLY A 169 2.28 -12.92 -1.34
C GLY A 169 1.08 -12.41 -2.12
N ASN A 170 -0.11 -12.95 -1.83
CA ASN A 170 -1.33 -12.51 -2.51
C ASN A 170 -1.92 -11.35 -1.73
N ASP A 171 -1.61 -10.12 -2.13
CA ASP A 171 -1.88 -8.93 -1.36
C ASP A 171 -3.17 -8.23 -1.81
N VAL A 172 -3.77 -7.44 -0.90
CA VAL A 172 -4.91 -6.56 -1.18
C VAL A 172 -4.52 -5.12 -0.84
N LEU A 173 -4.37 -4.29 -1.86
CA LEU A 173 -3.92 -2.90 -1.71
C LEU A 173 -4.95 -1.91 -2.23
N SER A 174 -5.11 -0.80 -1.51
CA SER A 174 -5.85 0.38 -1.97
C SER A 174 -5.05 1.66 -1.70
N GLY A 175 -4.89 2.51 -2.72
CA GLY A 175 -4.31 3.86 -2.58
C GLY A 175 -5.19 4.77 -1.75
N GLY A 176 -6.49 4.84 -2.08
CA GLY A 176 -7.47 5.59 -1.31
C GLY A 176 -7.91 6.84 -2.04
N LEU A 177 -7.65 8.02 -1.48
CA LEU A 177 -7.79 9.28 -2.19
C LEU A 177 -6.41 9.87 -2.41
N GLY A 178 -6.20 10.55 -3.53
CA GLY A 178 -4.87 11.05 -3.88
C GLY A 178 -4.42 10.43 -5.21
N GLY A 179 -3.30 10.90 -5.76
CA GLY A 179 -2.76 10.31 -6.99
C GLY A 179 -1.69 9.29 -6.62
N ASP A 180 -2.09 8.08 -6.25
CA ASP A 180 -1.30 7.12 -5.50
C ASP A 180 -0.46 6.20 -6.38
N TRP A 181 0.55 5.58 -5.78
CA TRP A 181 1.28 4.47 -6.37
C TRP A 181 0.91 3.19 -5.64
N VAL A 182 0.35 2.23 -6.37
CA VAL A 182 -0.13 0.95 -5.86
C VAL A 182 0.55 -0.18 -6.61
N VAL A 183 1.42 -0.92 -5.93
CA VAL A 183 2.23 -1.99 -6.54
C VAL A 183 2.02 -3.31 -5.82
N GLY A 184 1.56 -4.34 -6.51
CA GLY A 184 1.34 -5.67 -5.93
C GLY A 184 2.65 -6.35 -5.56
N GLY A 185 3.41 -6.77 -6.57
CA GLY A 185 4.76 -7.28 -6.38
C GLY A 185 4.94 -8.66 -6.98
N LYS A 186 4.73 -9.70 -6.18
CA LYS A 186 4.82 -11.10 -6.60
C LYS A 186 3.60 -11.84 -6.11
N ASP A 187 3.23 -12.85 -6.89
CA ASP A 187 2.06 -13.69 -6.66
C ASP A 187 0.78 -12.92 -7.01
N ASP A 188 -0.41 -13.49 -6.76
CA ASP A 188 -1.64 -13.00 -7.38
C ASP A 188 -2.29 -11.90 -6.51
N ASP A 189 -2.23 -10.64 -6.97
CA ASP A 189 -2.61 -9.47 -6.19
C ASP A 189 -3.98 -8.86 -6.57
N LEU A 190 -4.57 -8.14 -5.63
CA LEU A 190 -5.79 -7.35 -5.81
C LEU A 190 -5.53 -5.87 -5.48
N LEU A 191 -5.50 -5.03 -6.52
CA LEU A 191 -5.02 -3.65 -6.44
C LEU A 191 -6.09 -2.65 -6.85
N TYR A 192 -6.24 -1.60 -6.05
CA TYR A 192 -7.16 -0.49 -6.30
C TYR A 192 -6.42 0.85 -6.19
N GLY A 193 -6.45 1.69 -7.22
CA GLY A 193 -5.95 3.07 -7.15
C GLY A 193 -6.82 3.89 -6.21
N GLY A 194 -8.06 4.16 -6.60
CA GLY A 194 -9.05 4.84 -5.78
C GLY A 194 -9.57 6.12 -6.44
N GLU A 195 -9.58 7.23 -5.73
CA GLU A 195 -9.89 8.54 -6.32
C GLU A 195 -8.60 9.33 -6.58
N GLY A 196 -8.29 9.65 -7.82
CA GLY A 196 -7.17 10.50 -8.21
C GLY A 196 -6.52 10.01 -9.50
N GLY A 197 -5.30 10.50 -9.78
CA GLY A 197 -4.56 10.04 -10.95
C GLY A 197 -3.49 9.06 -10.49
N ASP A 198 -3.80 7.78 -10.57
CA ASP A 198 -3.08 6.70 -9.91
C ASP A 198 -2.12 5.97 -10.84
N LEU A 199 -1.12 5.33 -10.25
CA LEU A 199 -0.32 4.29 -10.89
C LEU A 199 -0.62 2.98 -10.18
N VAL A 200 -1.25 2.05 -10.88
CA VAL A 200 -1.54 0.70 -10.40
C VAL A 200 -0.71 -0.31 -11.20
N TYR A 201 0.11 -1.12 -10.54
CA TYR A 201 1.01 -2.08 -11.20
C TYR A 201 1.08 -3.45 -10.48
N GLY A 202 0.54 -4.49 -11.11
CA GLY A 202 0.52 -5.87 -10.59
C GLY A 202 1.90 -6.51 -10.45
N ASN A 203 2.72 -6.37 -11.51
CA ASN A 203 4.11 -6.82 -11.63
C ASN A 203 4.27 -8.32 -11.97
N LEU A 204 4.23 -9.25 -11.01
CA LEU A 204 4.41 -10.69 -11.27
C LEU A 204 3.27 -11.48 -10.65
N GLY A 205 2.42 -12.13 -11.43
CA GLY A 205 1.26 -12.82 -10.89
C GLY A 205 0.09 -12.72 -11.83
N ALA A 206 -1.00 -13.43 -11.56
CA ALA A 206 -2.27 -13.17 -12.22
C ALA A 206 -3.04 -12.14 -11.41
N ASP A 207 -2.85 -10.87 -11.75
CA ASP A 207 -3.27 -9.74 -10.93
C ASP A 207 -4.65 -9.21 -11.34
N THR A 208 -5.37 -8.63 -10.37
CA THR A 208 -6.57 -7.84 -10.63
C THR A 208 -6.31 -6.39 -10.24
N CYS A 209 -6.31 -5.49 -11.22
CA CYS A 209 -6.00 -4.08 -11.03
C CYS A 209 -7.18 -3.19 -11.47
N ASP A 210 -7.55 -2.23 -10.64
CA ASP A 210 -8.56 -1.21 -10.94
C ASP A 210 -7.99 0.19 -10.65
N GLY A 211 -7.95 1.07 -11.65
CA GLY A 211 -7.49 2.45 -11.49
C GLY A 211 -8.41 3.25 -10.58
N GLY A 212 -9.71 3.21 -10.85
CA GLY A 212 -10.72 3.88 -10.04
C GLY A 212 -11.26 5.12 -10.73
N GLU A 213 -11.32 6.27 -10.06
CA GLU A 213 -11.78 7.53 -10.64
C GLU A 213 -10.60 8.48 -10.85
N GLY A 214 -10.45 9.01 -12.05
CA GLY A 214 -9.41 9.94 -12.46
C GLY A 214 -8.63 9.40 -13.66
N ASP A 215 -7.56 10.10 -14.07
CA ASP A 215 -6.78 9.70 -15.25
C ASP A 215 -5.63 8.78 -14.80
N ASP A 216 -5.80 7.47 -14.95
CA ASP A 216 -4.95 6.45 -14.32
C ASP A 216 -3.93 5.80 -15.28
N VAL A 217 -2.91 5.18 -14.69
CA VAL A 217 -1.97 4.28 -15.36
C VAL A 217 -2.09 2.90 -14.72
N VAL A 218 -2.73 1.97 -15.42
CA VAL A 218 -2.99 0.61 -14.94
C VAL A 218 -2.18 -0.38 -15.76
N ARG A 219 -1.31 -1.14 -15.08
CA ARG A 219 -0.43 -2.13 -15.71
C ARG A 219 -0.53 -3.49 -15.00
N GLY A 220 -0.72 -4.55 -15.79
CA GLY A 220 -0.77 -5.93 -15.27
C GLY A 220 0.61 -6.42 -14.90
N GLY A 221 1.47 -6.61 -15.89
CA GLY A 221 2.87 -6.99 -15.66
C GLY A 221 3.18 -8.32 -16.33
N GLN A 222 3.46 -9.36 -15.56
CA GLN A 222 3.62 -10.72 -16.09
C GLN A 222 2.58 -11.62 -15.47
N GLY A 223 1.73 -12.21 -16.31
CA GLY A 223 0.73 -13.16 -15.89
C GLY A 223 -0.52 -13.03 -16.75
N ALA A 224 -1.65 -13.53 -16.28
CA ALA A 224 -2.90 -13.37 -16.99
C ALA A 224 -3.78 -12.45 -16.16
N ASP A 225 -3.74 -11.16 -16.48
CA ASP A 225 -4.22 -10.10 -15.62
C ASP A 225 -5.63 -9.65 -15.99
N THR A 226 -6.36 -9.12 -15.01
CA THR A 226 -7.65 -8.46 -15.20
C THR A 226 -7.52 -6.99 -14.82
N LEU A 227 -7.65 -6.10 -15.80
CA LEU A 227 -7.37 -4.68 -15.64
C LEU A 227 -8.60 -3.83 -15.95
N SER A 228 -8.81 -2.80 -15.14
CA SER A 228 -9.83 -1.76 -15.33
C SER A 228 -9.18 -0.39 -15.20
N GLY A 229 -9.34 0.47 -16.21
CA GLY A 229 -8.99 1.90 -16.12
C GLY A 229 -9.90 2.60 -15.11
N GLY A 230 -11.20 2.55 -15.35
CA GLY A 230 -12.20 3.06 -14.44
C GLY A 230 -12.86 4.30 -15.02
N GLY A 231 -12.80 5.43 -14.33
CA GLY A 231 -13.43 6.67 -14.74
C GLY A 231 -12.42 7.76 -15.02
N GLY A 232 -12.03 7.96 -16.27
CA GLY A 232 -11.17 9.04 -16.70
C GLY A 232 -10.57 8.73 -18.05
N ALA A 233 -9.50 9.42 -18.43
CA ALA A 233 -8.74 9.10 -19.64
C ALA A 233 -7.52 8.25 -19.28
N ASP A 234 -7.71 6.93 -19.31
CA ASP A 234 -6.76 6.00 -18.70
C ASP A 234 -5.72 5.48 -19.69
N PHE A 235 -4.59 5.03 -19.16
CA PHE A 235 -3.64 4.18 -19.84
C PHE A 235 -3.68 2.78 -19.24
N VAL A 236 -4.11 1.79 -20.02
CA VAL A 236 -4.26 0.39 -19.57
C VAL A 236 -3.34 -0.51 -20.40
N SER A 237 -2.52 -1.33 -19.75
CA SER A 237 -1.64 -2.29 -20.42
C SER A 237 -1.52 -3.60 -19.66
N GLY A 238 -1.85 -4.71 -20.31
CA GLY A 238 -1.59 -6.07 -19.79
C GLY A 238 -0.11 -6.37 -19.59
N ASP A 239 0.76 -5.70 -20.34
CA ASP A 239 2.16 -6.07 -20.49
C ASP A 239 2.30 -7.49 -21.05
N ARG A 240 2.73 -8.50 -20.27
CA ARG A 240 2.97 -9.87 -20.74
C ARG A 240 1.98 -10.86 -20.15
N GLY A 241 1.21 -11.45 -21.04
CA GLY A 241 0.48 -12.69 -20.92
C GLY A 241 -0.88 -12.55 -21.59
N ASP A 242 -1.86 -13.33 -21.18
CA ASP A 242 -3.17 -13.32 -21.83
C ASP A 242 -4.15 -12.50 -20.98
N ASP A 243 -4.19 -11.19 -21.23
CA ASP A 243 -4.84 -10.25 -20.33
C ASP A 243 -6.26 -9.87 -20.77
N THR A 244 -7.08 -9.45 -19.80
CA THR A 244 -8.41 -8.89 -20.02
C THR A 244 -8.46 -7.46 -19.51
N MET A 245 -8.88 -6.53 -20.35
CA MET A 245 -8.86 -5.10 -20.06
C MET A 245 -10.22 -4.45 -20.31
N THR A 246 -10.59 -3.51 -19.43
CA THR A 246 -11.64 -2.51 -19.64
C THR A 246 -11.07 -1.11 -19.45
N GLY A 247 -11.55 -0.15 -20.24
CA GLY A 247 -11.20 1.26 -20.10
C GLY A 247 -12.17 1.99 -19.17
N GLY A 248 -13.47 1.69 -19.29
CA GLY A 248 -14.52 2.33 -18.52
C GLY A 248 -14.96 3.66 -19.13
N LEU A 249 -15.01 4.72 -18.32
CA LEU A 249 -15.54 6.03 -18.70
C LEU A 249 -14.44 7.02 -19.09
N GLY A 250 -14.09 7.07 -20.36
CA GLY A 250 -13.42 8.24 -20.92
C GLY A 250 -12.65 7.86 -22.16
N ALA A 251 -11.64 8.66 -22.52
CA ALA A 251 -10.91 8.46 -23.77
C ALA A 251 -9.64 7.65 -23.50
N ASP A 252 -9.77 6.33 -23.50
CA ASP A 252 -8.74 5.45 -22.95
C ASP A 252 -7.69 5.04 -23.99
N ARG A 253 -6.50 4.70 -23.51
CA ARG A 253 -5.40 4.15 -24.28
C ARG A 253 -5.07 2.75 -23.80
N PHE A 254 -5.41 1.76 -24.63
CA PHE A 254 -5.00 0.38 -24.45
C PHE A 254 -3.64 0.18 -25.12
N HIS A 255 -2.61 -0.11 -24.33
CA HIS A 255 -1.26 -0.35 -24.81
C HIS A 255 -0.96 -1.85 -24.89
N SER A 256 -0.36 -2.28 -26.01
CA SER A 256 0.10 -3.65 -26.19
C SER A 256 1.43 -3.69 -26.95
N SER A 257 2.36 -4.51 -26.47
CA SER A 257 3.66 -4.74 -27.09
C SER A 257 3.63 -5.92 -28.07
N ALA A 258 4.69 -6.07 -28.84
CA ALA A 258 4.82 -7.18 -29.80
C ALA A 258 4.80 -8.58 -29.15
N ASP A 259 5.20 -8.68 -27.88
CA ASP A 259 5.30 -9.90 -27.06
C ASP A 259 4.23 -9.97 -25.96
N ALA A 260 3.17 -9.15 -26.06
CA ALA A 260 2.16 -9.05 -25.02
C ALA A 260 1.48 -10.39 -24.72
N GLY A 261 1.02 -11.09 -25.75
CA GLY A 261 0.25 -12.32 -25.59
C GLY A 261 -1.09 -12.15 -26.29
N ALA A 262 -2.15 -12.79 -25.82
CA ALA A 262 -3.47 -12.75 -26.44
C ALA A 262 -4.49 -11.91 -25.64
N ASP A 263 -4.32 -10.60 -25.71
CA ASP A 263 -5.08 -9.63 -24.93
C ASP A 263 -6.52 -9.45 -25.45
N ARG A 264 -7.44 -9.11 -24.54
CA ARG A 264 -8.85 -8.83 -24.84
C ARG A 264 -9.28 -7.51 -24.21
N VAL A 265 -9.75 -6.57 -25.03
CA VAL A 265 -10.41 -5.34 -24.58
C VAL A 265 -11.92 -5.53 -24.68
N LEU A 266 -12.63 -5.42 -23.55
CA LEU A 266 -14.04 -5.83 -23.47
C LEU A 266 -15.05 -4.72 -23.78
N ASP A 267 -14.67 -3.45 -23.64
CA ASP A 267 -15.60 -2.31 -23.67
C ASP A 267 -15.16 -1.16 -24.60
N PHE A 268 -14.20 -1.41 -25.49
CA PHE A 268 -13.63 -0.41 -26.39
C PHE A 268 -14.70 0.46 -27.08
N SER A 269 -14.61 1.78 -26.88
CA SER A 269 -15.62 2.76 -27.22
C SER A 269 -15.10 3.85 -28.16
N VAL A 270 -15.44 3.70 -29.44
CA VAL A 270 -15.19 4.75 -30.45
C VAL A 270 -15.87 6.07 -30.10
N ALA A 271 -16.99 6.01 -29.36
CA ALA A 271 -17.75 7.20 -29.00
C ALA A 271 -17.07 8.02 -27.89
N GLN A 272 -16.38 7.35 -26.96
CA GLN A 272 -15.65 8.02 -25.88
C GLN A 272 -14.25 8.45 -26.32
N GLY A 273 -13.68 7.77 -27.32
CA GLY A 273 -12.47 8.22 -28.00
C GLY A 273 -11.30 7.26 -27.87
N ASP A 274 -11.56 6.03 -27.42
CA ASP A 274 -10.58 5.01 -27.10
C ASP A 274 -9.67 4.68 -28.28
N ARG A 275 -8.44 4.33 -27.95
CA ARG A 275 -7.41 3.98 -28.93
C ARG A 275 -6.54 2.85 -28.44
N VAL A 276 -6.00 2.11 -29.40
CA VAL A 276 -4.94 1.13 -29.19
C VAL A 276 -3.60 1.76 -29.55
N GLN A 277 -2.70 1.81 -28.57
CA GLN A 277 -1.31 2.20 -28.75
C GLN A 277 -0.44 0.95 -28.88
N LEU A 278 0.42 0.92 -29.91
CA LEU A 278 1.41 -0.12 -30.12
C LEU A 278 2.82 0.49 -30.07
N ASP A 279 3.81 -0.29 -29.65
CA ASP A 279 5.21 0.15 -29.61
C ASP A 279 5.72 0.62 -30.99
N PRO A 280 6.60 1.63 -31.05
CA PRO A 280 7.20 2.09 -32.30
C PRO A 280 7.88 0.97 -33.09
N GLY A 281 7.49 0.82 -34.35
CA GLY A 281 8.05 -0.19 -35.25
C GLY A 281 7.37 -1.56 -35.19
N THR A 282 6.35 -1.73 -34.35
CA THR A 282 5.53 -2.94 -34.31
C THR A 282 4.80 -3.14 -35.64
N ALA A 283 5.06 -4.28 -36.29
CA ALA A 283 4.30 -4.70 -37.46
C ALA A 283 2.99 -5.35 -36.99
N TYR A 284 1.87 -4.87 -37.54
CA TYR A 284 0.55 -5.40 -37.20
C TYR A 284 -0.32 -5.54 -38.44
N SER A 285 -1.32 -6.41 -38.34
CA SER A 285 -2.44 -6.49 -39.28
C SER A 285 -3.76 -6.50 -38.53
N VAL A 286 -4.83 -6.06 -39.18
CA VAL A 286 -6.15 -5.94 -38.56
C VAL A 286 -7.15 -6.75 -39.38
N SER A 287 -7.95 -7.56 -38.72
CA SER A 287 -8.96 -8.41 -39.35
C SER A 287 -10.26 -8.46 -38.53
N GLN A 288 -11.36 -8.80 -39.18
CA GLN A 288 -12.64 -9.04 -38.51
C GLN A 288 -12.80 -10.55 -38.27
N VAL A 289 -13.12 -10.95 -37.04
CA VAL A 289 -13.43 -12.34 -36.67
C VAL A 289 -14.77 -12.37 -35.93
N GLY A 290 -15.83 -12.82 -36.61
CA GLY A 290 -17.17 -12.76 -36.04
C GLY A 290 -17.57 -11.32 -35.71
N ALA A 291 -17.92 -11.05 -34.45
CA ALA A 291 -18.28 -9.71 -33.97
C ALA A 291 -17.06 -8.86 -33.54
N ASP A 292 -15.86 -9.45 -33.50
CA ASP A 292 -14.68 -8.85 -32.89
C ASP A 292 -13.69 -8.34 -33.95
N THR A 293 -12.98 -7.26 -33.63
CA THR A 293 -11.82 -6.81 -34.40
C THR A 293 -10.57 -7.39 -33.76
N VAL A 294 -9.73 -8.05 -34.56
CA VAL A 294 -8.48 -8.67 -34.10
C VAL A 294 -7.30 -7.94 -34.72
N ILE A 295 -6.43 -7.41 -33.86
CA ILE A 295 -5.15 -6.80 -34.20
C ILE A 295 -4.09 -7.87 -33.96
N THR A 296 -3.50 -8.41 -35.01
CA THR A 296 -2.46 -9.43 -34.93
C THR A 296 -1.08 -8.78 -34.99
N LEU A 297 -0.25 -9.05 -33.98
CA LEU A 297 1.13 -8.60 -33.83
C LEU A 297 2.08 -9.75 -34.21
N SER A 298 3.40 -9.54 -34.09
CA SER A 298 4.38 -10.58 -34.45
C SER A 298 4.39 -11.79 -33.53
N ALA A 299 4.13 -11.61 -32.23
CA ALA A 299 4.11 -12.69 -31.24
C ALA A 299 2.88 -12.63 -30.30
N GLY A 300 1.95 -11.71 -30.55
CA GLY A 300 0.73 -11.52 -29.77
C GLY A 300 -0.45 -11.02 -30.61
N GLN A 301 -1.55 -10.71 -29.95
CA GLN A 301 -2.74 -10.13 -30.55
C GLN A 301 -3.51 -9.29 -29.51
N VAL A 302 -4.27 -8.32 -30.01
CA VAL A 302 -5.29 -7.61 -29.21
C VAL A 302 -6.64 -7.84 -29.87
N VAL A 303 -7.61 -8.32 -29.09
CA VAL A 303 -8.99 -8.52 -29.52
C VAL A 303 -9.87 -7.41 -28.94
N LEU A 304 -10.44 -6.59 -29.82
CA LEU A 304 -11.48 -5.63 -29.45
C LEU A 304 -12.84 -6.34 -29.54
N VAL A 305 -13.35 -6.74 -28.39
CA VAL A 305 -14.55 -7.58 -28.28
C VAL A 305 -15.79 -6.78 -28.66
N GLY A 306 -16.61 -7.32 -29.56
CA GLY A 306 -17.84 -6.68 -30.02
C GLY A 306 -17.63 -5.44 -30.91
N VAL A 307 -16.39 -5.10 -31.26
CA VAL A 307 -16.07 -3.95 -32.11
C VAL A 307 -15.98 -4.39 -33.57
N THR A 308 -16.75 -3.72 -34.43
CA THR A 308 -16.69 -3.97 -35.87
C THR A 308 -15.57 -3.14 -36.51
N MET A 309 -14.70 -3.77 -37.29
CA MET A 309 -13.52 -3.15 -37.90
C MET A 309 -13.87 -1.93 -38.77
N SER A 310 -15.01 -1.96 -39.47
CA SER A 310 -15.46 -0.85 -40.32
C SER A 310 -15.93 0.38 -39.53
N THR A 311 -16.14 0.26 -38.22
CA THR A 311 -16.54 1.40 -37.37
C THR A 311 -15.35 2.11 -36.76
N LEU A 312 -14.14 1.58 -36.88
CA LEU A 312 -12.92 2.20 -36.37
C LEU A 312 -12.50 3.40 -37.22
N PRO A 313 -12.42 4.61 -36.64
CA PRO A 313 -11.83 5.76 -37.30
C PRO A 313 -10.34 5.55 -37.63
N ALA A 314 -9.85 6.34 -38.59
CA ALA A 314 -8.41 6.43 -38.81
C ALA A 314 -7.70 6.96 -37.55
N GLY A 315 -6.64 6.27 -37.11
CA GLY A 315 -5.90 6.62 -35.90
C GLY A 315 -6.42 5.98 -34.60
N SER A 316 -7.47 5.14 -34.66
CA SER A 316 -7.85 4.30 -33.51
C SER A 316 -6.78 3.29 -33.11
N ILE A 317 -5.88 2.95 -34.04
CA ILE A 317 -4.70 2.15 -33.78
C ILE A 317 -3.51 2.98 -34.27
N PHE A 318 -2.52 3.20 -33.41
CA PHE A 318 -1.37 4.03 -33.72
C PHE A 318 -0.09 3.50 -33.05
N LEU A 319 1.05 3.97 -33.56
CA LEU A 319 2.38 3.65 -33.04
C LEU A 319 2.91 4.89 -32.31
N ALA A 320 3.31 4.75 -31.04
CA ALA A 320 3.88 5.85 -30.26
C ALA A 320 4.79 5.35 -29.14
#